data_AF-A0A2D6LTH4-F1
#
_entry.id   AF-A0A2D6LTH4-F1
#
_cell.length_a   1.000
_cell.length_b   1.000
_cell.length_c   1.000
_cell.angle_alpha   90.00
_cell.angle_beta   90.00
_cell.angle_gamma   90.00
#
_symmetry.space_group_name_H-M   'P 1'
#
loop_
_entity.id
_entity.type
_entity.pdbx_description
1 polymer ?
#
loop_
_entity_poly.entity_id
_entity_poly.type
_entity_poly.pdbx_seq_one_letter_code
_entity_poly.pdbx_strand_id
1 'polypeptide(L)' 'MRETVVYKKFLKDLWALFSLVYIFSMGMMAIFAYQIAPDSTSNANQMHLSIHSKPPGFKVKVLVFKPNYYPS' A
#
# COMPACT_ATOMS: atom_id res chain seq x y z
N MET A 1 24.51 4.09 -33.54
CA MET A 1 24.99 2.68 -33.53
C MET A 1 25.35 2.16 -32.13
N ARG A 2 25.71 3.00 -31.13
CA ARG A 2 25.98 2.55 -29.75
C ARG A 2 24.72 2.31 -28.88
N GLU A 3 23.69 3.14 -29.05
CA GLU A 3 22.38 3.02 -28.36
C GLU A 3 21.79 1.60 -28.42
N THR A 4 21.77 1.01 -29.62
CA THR A 4 21.21 -0.32 -29.85
C THR A 4 22.07 -1.44 -29.24
N VAL A 5 23.36 -1.19 -29.02
CA VAL A 5 24.26 -2.15 -28.35
C VAL A 5 23.98 -2.17 -26.85
N VAL A 6 23.74 -1.01 -26.23
CA VAL A 6 23.37 -0.90 -24.81
C VAL A 6 22.02 -1.56 -24.55
N TYR A 7 21.01 -1.27 -25.37
CA TYR A 7 19.68 -1.91 -25.26
C TYR A 7 19.75 -3.44 -25.40
N LYS A 8 20.50 -3.94 -26.38
CA LYS A 8 20.70 -5.39 -26.57
C LYS A 8 21.46 -6.04 -25.42
N LYS A 9 22.39 -5.35 -24.79
CA LYS A 9 23.13 -5.83 -23.62
C LYS A 9 22.22 -5.86 -22.38
N PHE A 10 21.41 -4.81 -22.19
CA PHE A 10 20.42 -4.72 -21.12
C PHE A 10 19.39 -5.84 -21.18
N LEU A 11 18.84 -6.14 -22.36
CA LEU A 11 17.87 -7.23 -22.53
C LEU A 11 18.46 -8.64 -22.32
N LYS A 12 19.78 -8.81 -22.43
CA LYS A 12 20.46 -10.08 -22.16
C LYS A 12 20.82 -10.28 -20.69
N ASP A 13 20.77 -9.21 -19.91
CA ASP A 13 21.03 -9.26 -18.48
C ASP A 13 19.74 -9.62 -17.73
N LEU A 14 19.68 -10.85 -17.24
CA LEU A 14 18.53 -11.37 -16.50
C LEU A 14 18.23 -10.55 -15.25
N TRP A 15 19.26 -10.06 -14.56
CA TRP A 15 19.09 -9.29 -13.33
C TRP A 15 18.57 -7.88 -13.62
N ALA A 16 19.05 -7.28 -14.70
CA ALA A 16 18.57 -5.97 -15.14
C ALA A 16 17.09 -6.04 -15.55
N LEU A 17 16.70 -7.08 -16.31
CA LEU A 17 15.32 -7.27 -16.73
C LEU A 17 14.39 -7.59 -15.55
N PHE A 18 14.82 -8.48 -14.65
CA PHE A 18 14.07 -8.82 -13.44
C PHE A 18 13.83 -7.59 -12.55
N SER A 19 14.89 -6.80 -12.32
CA SER A 19 14.80 -5.59 -11.49
C SER A 19 13.87 -4.55 -12.12
N LEU A 20 13.91 -4.38 -13.44
CA LEU A 20 13.01 -3.47 -14.16
C LEU A 20 11.54 -3.89 -13.98
N VAL A 21 11.24 -5.18 -14.15
CA VAL A 21 9.88 -5.73 -13.96
C VAL A 21 9.43 -5.56 -12.51
N TYR A 22 10.30 -5.80 -11.53
CA TYR A 22 9.99 -5.64 -10.12
C TYR A 22 9.70 -4.18 -9.74
N ILE A 23 10.51 -3.23 -10.21
CA ILE A 23 10.28 -1.80 -9.95
C ILE A 23 8.96 -1.35 -10.60
N PHE A 24 8.72 -1.78 -11.84
CA PHE A 24 7.48 -1.46 -12.54
C PHE A 24 6.25 -2.05 -11.82
N SER A 25 6.32 -3.30 -11.35
CA SER A 25 5.22 -3.93 -10.62
C SER A 25 4.95 -3.26 -9.28
N MET A 26 5.99 -2.82 -8.56
CA MET A 26 5.83 -2.02 -7.34
C MET A 26 5.17 -0.67 -7.61
N GLY A 27 5.54 -0.01 -8.72
CA GLY A 27 4.87 1.21 -9.17
C GLY A 27 3.38 1.00 -9.47
N MET A 28 3.03 -0.09 -10.16
CA MET A 28 1.63 -0.46 -10.37
C MET A 28 0.92 -0.76 -9.05
N MET A 29 1.54 -1.49 -8.14
CA MET A 29 0.98 -1.80 -6.83
C MET A 29 0.69 -0.52 -6.04
N ALA A 30 1.58 0.49 -6.10
CA ALA A 30 1.38 1.77 -5.42
C ALA A 30 0.19 2.56 -5.99
N ILE A 31 0.01 2.58 -7.32
CA ILE A 31 -1.09 3.28 -7.98
C ILE A 31 -2.43 2.56 -7.74
N PHE A 32 -2.43 1.23 -7.82
CA PHE A 32 -3.65 0.42 -7.76
C PHE A 32 -3.92 -0.18 -6.37
N ALA A 33 -3.14 0.17 -5.34
CA ALA A 33 -3.27 -0.38 -3.99
C ALA A 33 -4.72 -0.32 -3.48
N TYR A 34 -5.39 0.82 -3.66
CA TYR A 34 -6.78 1.00 -3.21
C TYR A 34 -7.79 0.15 -3.99
N GLN A 35 -7.55 -0.08 -5.30
CA GLN A 35 -8.40 -0.95 -6.12
C GLN A 35 -8.22 -2.43 -5.76
N ILE A 36 -6.99 -2.85 -5.44
CA ILE A 36 -6.62 -4.23 -5.15
C ILE A 36 -6.99 -4.60 -3.69
N ALA A 37 -6.71 -3.70 -2.76
CA ALA A 37 -6.93 -3.86 -1.33
C ALA A 37 -7.59 -2.59 -0.77
N PRO A 38 -8.89 -2.39 -1.02
CA PRO A 38 -9.60 -1.24 -0.47
C PRO A 38 -9.54 -1.26 1.06
N ASP A 39 -9.59 -0.07 1.67
CA ASP A 39 -9.51 0.09 3.13
C ASP A 39 -10.68 -0.58 3.88
N SER A 40 -11.77 -0.92 3.15
CA SER A 40 -12.90 -1.67 3.68
C SER A 40 -12.68 -3.20 3.70
N THR A 41 -11.51 -3.71 3.31
CA THR A 41 -11.22 -5.15 3.37
C THR A 41 -11.04 -5.61 4.83
N SER A 42 -11.36 -6.87 5.11
CA SER A 42 -11.35 -7.42 6.48
C SER A 42 -10.00 -7.29 7.21
N ASN A 43 -8.90 -7.13 6.49
CA ASN A 43 -7.54 -7.02 7.03
C ASN A 43 -6.96 -5.60 6.89
N ALA A 44 -7.69 -4.66 6.30
CA ALA A 44 -7.28 -3.27 6.23
C ALA A 44 -7.59 -2.58 7.57
N ASN A 45 -6.60 -1.83 8.05
CA ASN A 45 -6.66 -0.87 9.16
C ASN A 45 -7.70 -1.20 10.25
N GLN A 46 -7.60 -2.41 10.80
CA GLN A 46 -8.30 -2.75 12.04
C GLN A 46 -7.70 -1.82 13.10
N MET A 47 -8.44 -0.80 13.52
CA MET A 47 -8.02 0.10 14.58
C MET A 47 -7.99 -0.69 15.91
N HIS A 48 -6.97 -1.54 16.06
CA HIS A 48 -6.73 -2.34 17.25
C HIS A 48 -6.23 -1.38 18.32
N LEU A 49 -7.16 -0.93 19.15
CA LEU A 49 -6.82 -0.02 20.23
C LEU A 49 -5.83 -0.70 21.18
N SER A 50 -4.62 -0.15 21.30
CA SER A 50 -3.56 -0.70 22.15
C SER A 50 -3.86 -0.47 23.63
N ILE A 51 -4.74 -1.31 24.19
CA ILE A 51 -5.16 -1.25 25.59
C ILE A 51 -4.21 -1.96 26.56
N HIS A 52 -3.34 -2.82 26.04
CA HIS A 52 -2.48 -3.72 26.83
C HIS A 52 -1.50 -3.01 27.77
N SER A 53 -1.19 -1.72 27.54
CA SER A 53 -0.28 -0.93 28.39
C SER A 53 -0.97 0.28 29.02
N LYS A 54 -2.31 0.27 29.13
CA LYS A 54 -3.07 1.38 29.71
C LYS A 54 -3.55 1.04 31.12
N PRO A 55 -3.55 2.02 32.05
CA PRO A 55 -4.04 1.79 33.40
C PRO A 55 -5.56 1.55 33.42
N PRO A 56 -6.08 0.90 34.47
CA PRO A 56 -7.52 0.80 34.69
C PRO A 56 -8.19 2.19 34.65
N GLY A 57 -9.34 2.30 33.98
CA GLY A 57 -10.06 3.56 33.80
C GLY A 57 -9.55 4.46 32.66
N PHE A 58 -8.67 3.95 31.79
CA PHE A 58 -8.22 4.65 30.59
C PHE A 58 -9.39 5.10 29.70
N LYS A 59 -9.34 6.37 29.29
CA LYS A 59 -10.32 6.99 28.39
C LYS A 59 -9.62 7.49 27.14
N VAL A 60 -10.20 7.21 25.98
CA VAL A 60 -9.73 7.70 24.69
C VAL A 60 -10.92 8.17 23.86
N LYS A 61 -10.71 9.19 23.03
CA LYS A 61 -11.72 9.65 22.07
C LYS A 61 -11.67 8.75 20.84
N VAL A 62 -12.79 8.11 20.52
CA VAL A 62 -12.96 7.34 19.28
C VAL A 62 -13.84 8.15 18.34
N LEU A 63 -13.46 8.22 17.07
CA LEU A 63 -14.30 8.85 16.04
C LEU A 63 -15.47 7.91 15.74
N VAL A 64 -16.66 8.25 16.24
CA VAL A 64 -17.89 7.49 15.98
C VAL A 64 -18.60 8.16 14.82
N PHE A 65 -18.48 7.61 13.62
CA PHE A 65 -19.37 7.99 12.52
C PHE A 65 -20.77 7.46 12.81
N LYS A 66 -21.76 8.34 12.94
CA LYS A 66 -23.17 7.93 12.90
C LYS A 66 -23.48 7.46 11.47
N PRO A 67 -24.06 6.27 11.27
CA PRO A 67 -24.29 5.73 9.92
C PRO A 67 -25.24 6.57 9.03
N ASN A 68 -25.80 7.70 9.51
CA ASN A 68 -26.72 8.57 8.74
C ASN A 68 -26.54 10.08 9.02
N TYR A 69 -25.35 10.57 9.39
CA TYR A 69 -25.15 12.02 9.55
C TYR A 69 -24.42 12.61 8.35
N TYR A 70 -25.17 13.12 7.38
CA TYR A 70 -24.67 14.03 6.35
C TYR A 70 -24.69 15.46 6.93
N PRO A 71 -23.54 16.12 7.14
CA PRO A 71 -23.54 17.55 7.42
C PRO A 71 -23.99 18.28 6.16
N SER A 72 -25.06 19.08 6.31
CA SER A 72 -25.53 20.05 5.31
C SER A 72 -24.47 21.09 4.99
#